data_AF-A0A917EYC2-F1
#
_entry.id   AF-A0A917EYC2-F1
#
_cell.length_a   1.000
_cell.length_b   1.000
_cell.length_c   1.000
_cell.angle_alpha   90.00
_cell.angle_beta   90.00
_cell.angle_gamma   90.00
#
_symmetry.space_group_name_H-M   'P 1'
#
loop_
_entity.id
_entity.type
_entity.pdbx_description
1 polymer ?
#
loop_
_entity_poly.entity_id
_entity_poly.type
_entity_poly.pdbx_seq_one_letter_code
_entity_poly.pdbx_strand_id
1 'polypeptide(L)'
;MKYRTAEDLKPLLFDEEERVVNQIPREKVDVYAYLNYNFDITYVPDDTIYQFVFRHFFKLDNPSLTNEFEHEYFKLMEEQRNEERPNIVHITKSLYNIKNHKGNPTMQFPLAAAMLHAINPVFPSYDSDIAKAFDFSSTYHLSGFDKKMKRYMGQYQHTFNTYKELLDDEAVQPLIDHFDEKFPDHRELPEVKKLELIVAQLGRNMQ
;
A
#
# COMPACT_ATOMS: atom_id res chain seq x y z
N MET A 1 -2.58 9.05 20.04
CA MET A 1 -2.30 9.91 18.88
C MET A 1 -3.59 9.99 18.09
N LYS A 2 -3.96 11.17 17.61
CA LYS A 2 -5.19 11.35 16.82
C LYS A 2 -4.78 11.33 15.35
N TYR A 3 -4.96 10.18 14.71
CA TYR A 3 -4.83 10.06 13.24
C TYR A 3 -6.16 10.47 12.60
N ARG A 4 -6.14 10.89 11.33
CA ARG A 4 -7.39 11.24 10.63
C ARG A 4 -8.30 10.01 10.53
N THR A 5 -9.55 10.16 10.94
CA THR A 5 -10.63 9.17 10.86
C THR A 5 -11.40 9.31 9.54
N ALA A 6 -12.42 8.48 9.32
CA ALA A 6 -13.31 8.65 8.17
C ALA A 6 -13.97 10.04 8.17
N GLU A 7 -14.48 10.49 9.32
CA GLU A 7 -15.07 11.82 9.50
C GLU A 7 -14.09 12.96 9.19
N ASP A 8 -12.81 12.79 9.51
CA ASP A 8 -11.79 13.80 9.18
C ASP A 8 -11.42 13.78 7.67
N LEU A 9 -11.52 12.63 7.00
CA LEU A 9 -11.16 12.46 5.59
C LEU A 9 -12.28 12.86 4.63
N LYS A 10 -13.55 12.61 4.97
CA LYS A 10 -14.72 12.94 4.13
C LYS A 10 -14.71 14.37 3.58
N PRO A 11 -14.60 15.44 4.39
CA PRO A 11 -14.57 16.80 3.85
C PRO A 11 -13.37 17.04 2.93
N LEU A 12 -12.21 16.45 3.24
CA LEU A 12 -11.01 16.58 2.39
C LEU A 12 -11.15 15.86 1.05
N LEU A 13 -11.92 14.78 1.01
CA LEU A 13 -12.19 14.01 -0.20
C LEU A 13 -13.30 14.64 -1.05
N PHE A 14 -14.36 15.15 -0.41
CA PHE A 14 -15.55 15.64 -1.11
C PHE A 14 -15.45 17.11 -1.52
N ASP A 15 -14.87 17.98 -0.69
CA ASP A 15 -14.68 19.39 -1.05
C ASP A 15 -13.67 19.56 -2.20
N GLU A 16 -12.83 18.55 -2.42
CA GLU A 16 -11.81 18.52 -3.45
C GLU A 16 -11.94 17.34 -4.42
N GLU A 17 -13.11 16.68 -4.47
CA GLU A 17 -13.34 15.45 -5.22
C GLU A 17 -12.79 15.53 -6.65
N GLU A 18 -13.24 16.54 -7.40
CA GLU A 18 -12.84 16.74 -8.79
C GLU A 18 -11.33 16.94 -8.91
N ARG A 19 -10.72 17.65 -7.97
CA ARG A 19 -9.27 17.91 -7.97
C ARG A 19 -8.49 16.63 -7.68
N VAL A 20 -8.88 15.87 -6.65
CA VAL A 20 -8.15 14.69 -6.21
C VAL A 20 -8.26 13.59 -7.25
N VAL A 21 -9.47 13.25 -7.71
CA VAL A 21 -9.68 12.20 -8.72
C VAL A 21 -8.99 12.56 -10.02
N ASN A 22 -9.14 13.80 -10.51
CA ASN A 22 -8.54 14.21 -11.79
C ASN A 22 -7.01 14.29 -11.77
N GLN A 23 -6.37 14.35 -10.60
CA GLN A 23 -4.91 14.35 -10.50
C GLN A 23 -4.29 12.95 -10.39
N ILE A 24 -5.08 11.88 -10.23
CA ILE A 24 -4.57 10.50 -10.25
C ILE A 24 -3.95 10.22 -11.63
N PRO A 25 -2.66 9.87 -11.72
CA PRO A 25 -2.05 9.56 -13.01
C PRO A 25 -2.60 8.24 -13.57
N ARG A 26 -2.93 8.20 -14.87
CA ARG A 26 -3.38 6.97 -15.57
C ARG A 26 -2.38 5.83 -15.37
N GLU A 27 -1.09 6.12 -15.54
CA GLU A 27 -0.01 5.15 -15.33
C GLU A 27 -0.10 4.46 -13.96
N LYS A 28 -0.46 5.17 -12.89
CA LYS A 28 -0.58 4.58 -11.54
C LYS A 28 -1.69 3.53 -11.47
N VAL A 29 -2.78 3.73 -12.22
CA VAL A 29 -3.90 2.79 -12.30
C VAL A 29 -3.55 1.62 -13.22
N ASP A 30 -3.01 1.90 -14.41
CA ASP A 30 -2.63 0.88 -15.39
C ASP A 30 -1.56 -0.08 -14.83
N VAL A 31 -0.52 0.45 -14.17
CA VAL A 31 0.54 -0.36 -13.56
C VAL A 31 0.00 -1.19 -12.40
N TYR A 32 -0.90 -0.64 -11.59
CA TYR A 32 -1.52 -1.41 -10.52
C TYR A 32 -2.36 -2.57 -11.06
N ALA A 33 -3.21 -2.31 -12.05
CA ALA A 33 -4.02 -3.34 -12.69
C ALA A 33 -3.15 -4.42 -13.33
N TYR A 34 -2.05 -4.03 -13.99
CA TYR A 34 -1.04 -4.97 -14.50
C TYR A 34 -0.47 -5.85 -13.38
N LEU A 35 -0.05 -5.28 -12.26
CA LEU A 35 0.54 -6.04 -11.14
C LEU A 35 -0.47 -7.00 -10.50
N ASN A 36 -1.72 -6.60 -10.36
CA ASN A 36 -2.74 -7.48 -9.78
C ASN A 36 -3.07 -8.64 -10.73
N TYR A 37 -3.33 -8.35 -12.01
CA TYR A 37 -3.62 -9.38 -13.01
C TYR A 37 -2.45 -10.36 -13.21
N ASN A 38 -1.22 -9.86 -13.37
CA ASN A 38 -0.07 -10.73 -13.64
C ASN A 38 0.34 -11.53 -12.42
N PHE A 39 0.05 -11.06 -11.20
CA PHE A 39 0.31 -11.85 -9.99
C PHE A 39 -0.37 -13.21 -10.08
N ASP A 40 -1.63 -13.26 -10.51
CA ASP A 40 -2.45 -14.49 -10.56
C ASP A 40 -1.99 -15.52 -11.60
N ILE A 41 -1.31 -15.07 -12.67
CA ILE A 41 -0.97 -15.92 -13.81
C ILE A 41 0.53 -16.20 -13.96
N THR A 42 1.35 -15.67 -13.06
CA THR A 42 2.81 -15.84 -13.10
C THR A 42 3.35 -16.47 -11.82
N TYR A 43 4.53 -17.08 -11.92
CA TYR A 43 5.33 -17.47 -10.77
C TYR A 43 6.32 -16.35 -10.46
N VAL A 44 6.02 -15.58 -9.41
CA VAL A 44 6.69 -14.29 -9.14
C VAL A 44 8.21 -14.39 -8.99
N PRO A 45 8.80 -15.43 -8.36
CA PRO A 45 10.25 -15.53 -8.20
C PRO A 45 11.05 -15.64 -9.51
N ASP A 46 10.42 -16.09 -10.60
CA ASP A 46 11.09 -16.26 -11.90
C ASP A 46 10.67 -15.18 -12.93
N ASP A 47 9.59 -14.44 -12.69
CA ASP A 47 9.09 -13.41 -13.59
C ASP A 47 9.81 -12.07 -13.40
N THR A 48 10.88 -11.87 -14.17
CA THR A 48 11.71 -10.65 -14.09
C THR A 48 10.99 -9.38 -14.54
N ILE A 49 9.97 -9.49 -15.40
CA ILE A 49 9.17 -8.33 -15.83
C ILE A 49 8.25 -7.91 -14.70
N TYR A 50 7.53 -8.87 -14.10
CA TYR A 50 6.73 -8.62 -12.91
C TYR A 50 7.55 -7.97 -11.81
N GLN A 51 8.70 -8.57 -11.47
CA GLN A 51 9.61 -8.06 -10.46
C GLN A 51 10.04 -6.63 -10.79
N PHE A 52 10.46 -6.34 -12.02
CA PHE A 52 10.86 -4.99 -12.42
C PHE A 52 9.74 -3.96 -12.19
N VAL A 53 8.53 -4.25 -12.67
CA VAL A 53 7.38 -3.34 -12.52
C VAL A 53 7.02 -3.17 -11.05
N PHE A 54 6.99 -4.26 -10.28
CA PHE A 54 6.69 -4.24 -8.85
C PHE A 54 7.68 -3.38 -8.08
N ARG A 55 8.99 -3.59 -8.33
CA ARG A 55 10.06 -2.87 -7.63
C ARG A 55 9.97 -1.36 -7.85
N HIS A 56 9.66 -0.94 -9.06
CA HIS A 56 9.48 0.47 -9.37
C HIS A 56 8.22 1.04 -8.69
N PHE A 57 7.09 0.37 -8.84
CA PHE A 57 5.80 0.84 -8.33
C PHE A 57 5.75 0.94 -6.80
N PHE A 58 6.19 -0.12 -6.11
CA PHE A 58 6.19 -0.19 -4.65
C PHE A 58 7.50 0.28 -4.00
N LYS A 59 8.42 0.87 -4.80
CA LYS A 59 9.70 1.45 -4.34
C LYS A 59 10.58 0.42 -3.60
N LEU A 60 10.60 -0.82 -4.10
CA LEU A 60 11.54 -1.85 -3.66
C LEU A 60 12.97 -1.56 -4.17
N ASP A 61 13.13 -0.77 -5.24
CA ASP A 61 14.43 -0.27 -5.72
C ASP A 61 14.99 0.77 -4.74
N ASN A 62 15.39 0.30 -3.57
CA ASN A 62 15.89 1.10 -2.46
C ASN A 62 17.40 0.83 -2.33
N PRO A 63 18.26 1.87 -2.38
CA PRO A 63 19.72 1.71 -2.29
C PRO A 63 20.25 1.03 -1.01
N SER A 64 19.40 0.86 0.00
CA SER A 64 19.75 0.11 1.21
C SER A 64 19.49 -1.39 1.13
N LEU A 65 18.74 -1.88 0.15
CA LEU A 65 18.38 -3.29 0.02
C LEU A 65 19.42 -4.05 -0.81
N THR A 66 19.68 -5.29 -0.43
CA THR A 66 20.61 -6.19 -1.10
C THR A 66 19.89 -7.04 -2.14
N ASN A 67 20.62 -7.63 -3.09
CA ASN A 67 20.04 -8.63 -4.01
C ASN A 67 19.45 -9.83 -3.26
N GLU A 68 20.06 -10.22 -2.13
CA GLU A 68 19.52 -11.25 -1.23
C GLU A 68 18.15 -10.84 -0.70
N PHE A 69 17.98 -9.57 -0.29
CA PHE A 69 16.69 -9.05 0.14
C PHE A 69 15.65 -9.16 -0.98
N GLU A 70 15.97 -8.70 -2.20
CA GLU A 70 15.04 -8.74 -3.33
C GLU A 70 14.62 -10.18 -3.66
N HIS A 71 15.57 -11.12 -3.69
CA HIS A 71 15.30 -12.53 -3.94
C HIS A 71 14.36 -13.14 -2.88
N GLU A 72 14.70 -12.97 -1.60
CA GLU A 72 13.87 -13.48 -0.51
C GLU A 72 12.51 -12.79 -0.42
N TYR A 73 12.42 -11.51 -0.82
CA TYR A 73 11.14 -10.79 -0.85
C TYR A 73 10.16 -11.43 -1.83
N PHE A 74 10.58 -11.68 -3.06
CA PHE A 74 9.70 -12.27 -4.08
C PHE A 74 9.40 -13.74 -3.83
N LYS A 75 10.35 -14.48 -3.25
CA LYS A 75 10.09 -15.84 -2.75
C LYS A 75 9.04 -15.84 -1.64
N LEU A 76 9.18 -14.96 -0.64
CA LEU A 76 8.22 -14.82 0.45
C LEU A 76 6.84 -14.40 -0.07
N MET A 77 6.78 -13.50 -1.05
CA MET A 77 5.53 -13.09 -1.70
C MET A 77 4.80 -14.28 -2.32
N GLU A 78 5.52 -15.14 -3.04
CA GLU A 78 4.96 -16.36 -3.63
C GLU A 78 4.49 -17.36 -2.55
N GLU A 79 5.23 -17.51 -1.46
CA GLU A 79 4.84 -18.36 -0.32
C GLU A 79 3.53 -17.87 0.34
N GLN A 80 3.21 -16.57 0.24
CA GLN A 80 1.96 -16.00 0.78
C GLN A 80 0.76 -16.10 -0.17
N ARG A 81 0.93 -16.55 -1.43
CA ARG A 81 -0.10 -16.50 -2.49
C ARG A 81 -1.47 -17.04 -2.06
N ASN A 82 -1.47 -18.18 -1.37
CA ASN A 82 -2.70 -18.89 -0.99
C ASN A 82 -3.02 -18.76 0.51
N GLU A 83 -2.31 -17.89 1.23
CA GLU A 83 -2.51 -17.71 2.66
C GLU A 83 -3.71 -16.77 2.89
N GLU A 84 -4.80 -17.31 3.45
CA GLU A 84 -6.00 -16.52 3.74
C GLU A 84 -5.76 -15.48 4.85
N ARG A 85 -4.85 -15.77 5.78
CA ARG A 85 -4.59 -14.94 6.96
C ARG A 85 -3.08 -14.67 7.13
N PRO A 86 -2.48 -13.90 6.21
CA PRO A 86 -1.06 -13.66 6.23
C PRO A 86 -0.64 -12.94 7.51
N ASN A 87 0.47 -13.39 8.11
CA ASN A 87 0.99 -12.79 9.32
C ASN A 87 2.01 -11.70 8.97
N ILE A 88 1.54 -10.45 8.83
CA ILE A 88 2.41 -9.31 8.50
C ILE A 88 3.56 -9.10 9.51
N VAL A 89 3.38 -9.48 10.79
CA VAL A 89 4.47 -9.41 11.79
C VAL A 89 5.56 -10.40 11.44
N HIS A 90 5.18 -11.64 11.08
CA HIS A 90 6.12 -12.67 10.66
C HIS A 90 6.86 -12.26 9.37
N ILE A 91 6.12 -11.83 8.34
CA ILE A 91 6.68 -11.35 7.07
C ILE A 91 7.68 -10.21 7.32
N THR A 92 7.27 -9.20 8.09
CA THR A 92 8.13 -8.05 8.41
C THR A 92 9.37 -8.49 9.19
N LYS A 93 9.24 -9.46 10.10
CA LYS A 93 10.37 -9.99 10.88
C LYS A 93 11.35 -10.78 10.00
N SER A 94 10.85 -11.58 9.07
CA SER A 94 11.67 -12.31 8.10
C SER A 94 12.51 -11.33 7.27
N LEU A 95 11.85 -10.29 6.70
CA LEU A 95 12.54 -9.23 5.96
C LEU A 95 13.51 -8.42 6.84
N TYR A 96 13.17 -8.14 8.10
CA TYR A 96 14.03 -7.41 9.04
C TYR A 96 15.34 -8.14 9.36
N ASN A 97 15.35 -9.47 9.31
CA ASN A 97 16.53 -10.28 9.60
C ASN A 97 17.57 -10.23 8.48
N ILE A 98 17.16 -9.93 7.25
CA ILE A 98 18.05 -9.75 6.09
C ILE A 98 18.78 -8.42 6.25
N LYS A 99 20.12 -8.47 6.27
CA LYS A 99 20.94 -7.29 6.52
C LYS A 99 21.05 -6.42 5.27
N ASN A 100 21.04 -5.11 5.46
CA ASN A 100 21.38 -4.18 4.40
C ASN A 100 22.88 -4.24 4.04
N HIS A 101 23.29 -3.50 3.01
CA HIS A 101 24.70 -3.38 2.60
C HIS A 101 25.67 -2.93 3.71
N LYS A 102 25.16 -2.33 4.81
CA LYS A 102 25.96 -1.92 5.98
C LYS A 102 25.92 -2.96 7.11
N GLY A 103 25.38 -4.15 6.89
CA GLY A 103 25.24 -5.20 7.90
C GLY A 103 24.14 -4.95 8.95
N ASN A 104 23.33 -3.91 8.78
CA ASN A 104 22.31 -3.51 9.76
C ASN A 104 20.92 -4.03 9.36
N PRO A 105 20.09 -4.46 10.32
CA PRO A 105 18.69 -4.77 10.04
C PRO A 105 17.91 -3.48 9.76
N THR A 106 16.96 -3.53 8.83
CA THR A 106 16.15 -2.36 8.46
C THR A 106 14.67 -2.71 8.59
N MET A 107 13.88 -1.79 9.14
CA MET A 107 12.43 -2.00 9.29
C MET A 107 11.74 -1.83 7.95
N GLN A 108 11.21 -2.93 7.40
CA GLN A 108 10.61 -2.98 6.06
C GLN A 108 9.10 -3.24 6.08
N PHE A 109 8.41 -2.70 7.10
CA PHE A 109 6.94 -2.81 7.19
C PHE A 109 6.20 -2.27 5.95
N PRO A 110 6.55 -1.09 5.40
CA PRO A 110 5.94 -0.62 4.15
C PRO A 110 5.99 -1.63 3.00
N LEU A 111 7.12 -2.34 2.87
CA LEU A 111 7.30 -3.35 1.83
C LEU A 111 6.51 -4.63 2.13
N ALA A 112 6.39 -5.03 3.40
CA ALA A 112 5.52 -6.14 3.80
C ALA A 112 4.03 -5.81 3.53
N ALA A 113 3.60 -4.57 3.80
CA ALA A 113 2.26 -4.11 3.48
C ALA A 113 2.02 -4.06 1.96
N ALA A 114 2.99 -3.59 1.17
CA ALA A 114 2.94 -3.61 -0.29
C ALA A 114 2.78 -5.03 -0.86
N MET A 115 3.52 -6.00 -0.30
CA MET A 115 3.40 -7.42 -0.67
C MET A 115 1.96 -7.90 -0.50
N LEU A 116 1.39 -7.72 0.70
CA LEU A 116 0.04 -8.16 1.01
C LEU A 116 -1.02 -7.43 0.19
N HIS A 117 -0.82 -6.14 -0.05
CA HIS A 117 -1.72 -5.33 -0.86
C HIS A 117 -1.74 -5.76 -2.34
N ALA A 118 -0.59 -6.15 -2.90
CA ALA A 118 -0.51 -6.66 -4.26
C ALA A 118 -1.15 -8.05 -4.40
N ILE A 119 -1.00 -8.90 -3.38
CA ILE A 119 -1.65 -10.22 -3.30
C ILE A 119 -3.17 -10.07 -3.15
N ASN A 120 -3.63 -9.18 -2.27
CA ASN A 120 -5.04 -8.95 -2.02
C ASN A 120 -5.33 -7.46 -1.71
N PRO A 121 -6.09 -6.77 -2.58
CA PRO A 121 -6.39 -5.34 -2.45
C PRO A 121 -7.18 -4.96 -1.19
N VAL A 122 -7.79 -5.92 -0.49
CA VAL A 122 -8.49 -5.67 0.78
C VAL A 122 -7.51 -5.25 1.88
N PHE A 123 -6.26 -5.69 1.80
CA PHE A 123 -5.21 -5.22 2.70
C PHE A 123 -4.72 -3.85 2.22
N PRO A 124 -4.68 -2.81 3.07
CA PRO A 124 -4.25 -1.48 2.63
C PRO A 124 -2.77 -1.49 2.27
N SER A 125 -2.37 -0.61 1.34
CA SER A 125 -0.97 -0.25 1.17
C SER A 125 -0.50 0.68 2.29
N TYR A 126 0.82 0.82 2.44
CA TYR A 126 1.42 1.71 3.41
C TYR A 126 2.62 2.42 2.78
N ASP A 127 2.38 3.59 2.20
CA ASP A 127 3.43 4.45 1.64
C ASP A 127 3.44 5.84 2.29
N SER A 128 4.31 6.72 1.79
CA SER A 128 4.42 8.10 2.28
C SER A 128 3.15 8.92 2.07
N ASP A 129 2.41 8.67 0.99
CA ASP A 129 1.25 9.45 0.62
C ASP A 129 0.06 9.03 1.49
N ILE A 130 -0.13 7.71 1.72
CA ILE A 130 -1.06 7.20 2.73
C ILE A 130 -0.71 7.75 4.12
N ALA A 131 0.58 7.71 4.52
CA ALA A 131 0.99 8.22 5.82
C ALA A 131 0.66 9.72 5.99
N LYS A 132 0.82 10.53 4.93
CA LYS A 132 0.42 11.95 4.94
C LYS A 132 -1.09 12.14 5.03
N ALA A 133 -1.85 11.40 4.23
CA ALA A 133 -3.32 11.47 4.22
C ALA A 133 -3.90 11.17 5.61
N PHE A 134 -3.32 10.23 6.35
CA PHE A 134 -3.76 9.88 7.70
C PHE A 134 -3.11 10.67 8.85
N ASP A 135 -2.18 11.57 8.52
CA ASP A 135 -1.35 12.29 9.51
C ASP A 135 -0.60 11.34 10.46
N PHE A 136 0.00 10.29 9.88
CA PHE A 136 0.76 9.31 10.61
C PHE A 136 2.12 9.85 11.05
N SER A 137 2.31 9.87 12.37
CA SER A 137 3.61 10.15 12.97
C SER A 137 4.71 9.17 12.47
N SER A 138 5.91 9.70 12.26
CA SER A 138 7.05 8.89 11.81
C SER A 138 7.51 7.87 12.86
N THR A 139 8.16 6.79 12.42
CA THR A 139 8.74 5.76 13.29
C THR A 139 10.24 5.92 13.49
N TYR A 140 10.87 6.93 12.88
CA TYR A 140 12.35 7.08 12.85
C TYR A 140 12.98 7.24 14.24
N HIS A 141 12.28 7.92 15.15
CA HIS A 141 12.73 8.13 16.53
C HIS A 141 12.60 6.88 17.41
N LEU A 142 11.89 5.85 16.97
CA LEU A 142 11.70 4.62 17.72
C LEU A 142 12.89 3.67 17.50
N SER A 143 13.35 3.04 18.57
CA SER A 143 14.44 2.05 18.53
C SER A 143 13.91 0.62 18.63
N GLY A 144 14.50 -0.28 17.84
CA GLY A 144 14.18 -1.71 17.84
C GLY A 144 12.95 -2.10 17.04
N PHE A 145 12.87 -3.39 16.72
CA PHE A 145 11.79 -3.98 15.94
C PHE A 145 10.44 -3.80 16.62
N ASP A 146 10.29 -4.23 17.88
CA ASP A 146 8.98 -4.32 18.54
C ASP A 146 8.28 -2.96 18.66
N LYS A 147 9.01 -1.90 19.03
CA LYS A 147 8.45 -0.55 19.16
C LYS A 147 7.99 -0.01 17.81
N LYS A 148 8.79 -0.20 16.75
CA LYS A 148 8.41 0.21 15.39
C LYS A 148 7.23 -0.62 14.90
N MET A 149 7.26 -1.94 15.07
CA MET A 149 6.20 -2.84 14.63
C MET A 149 4.87 -2.49 15.31
N LYS A 150 4.87 -2.24 16.62
CA LYS A 150 3.67 -1.80 17.35
C LYS A 150 3.10 -0.50 16.78
N ARG A 151 3.94 0.47 16.42
CA ARG A 151 3.49 1.74 15.82
C ARG A 151 2.88 1.50 14.45
N TYR A 152 3.56 0.76 13.58
CA TYR A 152 3.08 0.43 12.24
C TYR A 152 1.78 -0.36 12.28
N MET A 153 1.67 -1.39 13.12
CA MET A 153 0.42 -2.16 13.27
C MET A 153 -0.75 -1.29 13.70
N GLY A 154 -0.53 -0.35 14.64
CA GLY A 154 -1.58 0.57 15.06
C GLY A 154 -2.03 1.50 13.93
N GLN A 155 -1.09 2.00 13.13
CA GLN A 155 -1.39 2.83 11.96
C GLN A 155 -2.09 2.02 10.85
N TYR A 156 -1.61 0.81 10.59
CA TYR A 156 -2.15 -0.08 9.57
C TYR A 156 -3.58 -0.53 9.87
N GLN A 157 -3.86 -0.93 11.12
CA GLN A 157 -5.21 -1.28 11.56
C GLN A 157 -6.15 -0.07 11.50
N HIS A 158 -5.63 1.12 11.81
CA HIS A 158 -6.38 2.37 11.69
C HIS A 158 -6.76 2.65 10.24
N THR A 159 -5.84 2.51 9.29
CA THR A 159 -6.12 2.63 7.85
C THR A 159 -7.20 1.64 7.41
N PHE A 160 -7.04 0.36 7.74
CA PHE A 160 -8.00 -0.69 7.38
C PHE A 160 -9.42 -0.37 7.88
N ASN A 161 -9.54 -0.02 9.16
CA ASN A 161 -10.84 0.30 9.75
C ASN A 161 -11.46 1.56 9.13
N THR A 162 -10.64 2.57 8.83
CA THR A 162 -11.11 3.82 8.24
C THR A 162 -11.63 3.61 6.82
N TYR A 163 -10.95 2.79 6.00
CA TYR A 163 -11.44 2.45 4.67
C TYR A 163 -12.74 1.68 4.72
N LYS A 164 -12.88 0.75 5.66
CA LYS A 164 -14.14 0.06 5.87
C LYS A 164 -15.27 1.03 6.23
N GLU A 165 -15.03 1.94 7.17
CA GLU A 165 -16.01 2.95 7.58
C GLU A 165 -16.39 3.91 6.44
N LEU A 166 -15.43 4.28 5.59
CA LEU A 166 -15.71 5.11 4.40
C LEU A 166 -16.55 4.36 3.36
N LEU A 167 -16.26 3.09 3.09
CA LEU A 167 -17.01 2.28 2.12
C LEU A 167 -18.42 1.89 2.63
N ASP A 168 -18.62 1.86 3.94
CA ASP A 168 -19.95 1.67 4.54
C ASP A 168 -20.84 2.93 4.44
N ASP A 169 -20.30 4.08 3.99
CA ASP A 169 -21.02 5.34 3.80
C ASP A 169 -21.39 5.58 2.33
N GLU A 170 -22.69 5.68 2.03
CA GLU A 170 -23.22 5.96 0.69
C GLU A 170 -22.69 7.28 0.10
N ALA A 171 -22.26 8.24 0.93
CA ALA A 171 -21.67 9.50 0.47
C ALA A 171 -20.34 9.32 -0.27
N VAL A 172 -19.68 8.16 -0.16
CA VAL A 172 -18.47 7.84 -0.92
C VAL A 172 -18.77 7.44 -2.37
N GLN A 173 -20.01 7.03 -2.69
CA GLN A 173 -20.33 6.53 -4.03
C GLN A 173 -20.01 7.52 -5.17
N PRO A 174 -20.33 8.82 -5.09
CA PRO A 174 -19.98 9.77 -6.15
C PRO A 174 -18.48 9.82 -6.46
N LEU A 175 -17.63 9.68 -5.44
CA LEU A 175 -16.18 9.65 -5.56
C LEU A 175 -15.70 8.41 -6.35
N ILE A 176 -16.35 7.27 -6.14
CA ILE A 176 -16.09 6.02 -6.85
C ILE A 176 -16.60 6.11 -8.30
N ASP A 177 -17.78 6.66 -8.50
CA ASP A 177 -18.37 6.86 -9.83
C ASP A 177 -17.47 7.77 -10.69
N HIS A 178 -16.97 8.87 -10.12
CA HIS A 178 -16.04 9.77 -10.80
C HIS A 178 -14.71 9.08 -11.16
N PHE A 179 -14.20 8.21 -10.27
CA PHE A 179 -13.05 7.38 -10.61
C PHE A 179 -13.33 6.50 -11.84
N ASP A 180 -14.51 5.87 -11.89
CA ASP A 180 -14.93 4.96 -12.97
C ASP A 180 -15.27 5.68 -14.29
N GLU A 181 -15.67 6.95 -14.22
CA GLU A 181 -15.80 7.82 -15.38
C GLU A 181 -14.44 8.19 -15.96
N LYS A 182 -13.47 8.49 -15.10
CA LYS A 182 -12.11 8.84 -15.50
C LYS A 182 -11.33 7.63 -16.04
N PHE A 183 -11.53 6.45 -15.45
CA PHE A 183 -10.83 5.21 -15.77
C PHE A 183 -11.81 4.11 -16.21
N PRO A 184 -12.51 4.27 -17.35
CA PRO A 184 -13.56 3.34 -17.75
C PRO A 184 -13.09 1.92 -18.04
N ASP A 185 -11.80 1.75 -18.37
CA ASP A 185 -11.18 0.44 -18.64
C ASP A 185 -10.75 -0.31 -17.38
N HIS A 186 -10.96 0.28 -16.18
CA HIS A 186 -10.54 -0.27 -14.88
C HIS A 186 -11.67 -0.28 -13.84
N ARG A 187 -12.93 -0.33 -14.29
CA ARG A 187 -14.11 -0.28 -13.42
C ARG A 187 -14.23 -1.51 -12.53
N GLU A 188 -13.64 -2.62 -12.93
CA GLU A 188 -13.59 -3.89 -12.21
C GLU A 188 -12.62 -3.87 -11.02
N LEU A 189 -11.80 -2.82 -10.86
CA LEU A 189 -10.99 -2.67 -9.66
C LEU A 189 -11.89 -2.66 -8.41
N PRO A 190 -11.50 -3.34 -7.32
CA PRO A 190 -12.27 -3.30 -6.08
C PRO A 190 -12.43 -1.87 -5.56
N GLU A 191 -13.59 -1.53 -5.00
CA GLU A 191 -13.88 -0.18 -4.50
C GLU A 191 -12.88 0.29 -3.44
N VAL A 192 -12.45 -0.61 -2.54
CA VAL A 192 -11.39 -0.32 -1.56
C VAL A 192 -10.10 0.14 -2.23
N LYS A 193 -9.78 -0.41 -3.41
CA LYS A 193 -8.60 0.01 -4.15
C LYS A 193 -8.78 1.38 -4.80
N LYS A 194 -9.95 1.63 -5.38
CA LYS A 194 -10.28 2.95 -5.94
C LYS A 194 -10.18 4.02 -4.85
N LEU A 195 -10.81 3.78 -3.69
CA LEU A 195 -10.74 4.65 -2.53
C LEU A 195 -9.29 4.87 -2.07
N GLU A 196 -8.48 3.80 -1.99
CA GLU A 196 -7.08 3.91 -1.60
C GLU A 196 -6.27 4.78 -2.58
N LEU A 197 -6.47 4.63 -3.90
CA LEU A 197 -5.78 5.45 -4.90
C LEU A 197 -6.12 6.94 -4.76
N ILE A 198 -7.39 7.22 -4.46
CA ILE A 198 -7.89 8.58 -4.23
C ILE A 198 -7.30 9.15 -2.93
N VAL A 199 -7.29 8.37 -1.84
CA VAL A 199 -6.69 8.79 -0.56
C VAL A 199 -5.18 8.99 -0.68
N ALA A 200 -4.48 8.14 -1.43
CA ALA A 200 -3.06 8.34 -1.73
C ALA A 200 -2.84 9.62 -2.54
N GLN A 201 -3.70 9.93 -3.51
CA GLN A 201 -3.61 11.17 -4.27
C GLN A 201 -3.88 12.41 -3.39
N LEU A 202 -4.85 12.33 -2.47
CA LEU A 202 -5.07 13.37 -1.46
C LEU A 202 -3.79 13.60 -0.64
N GLY A 203 -3.18 12.54 -0.11
CA GLY A 203 -1.94 12.64 0.66
C GLY A 203 -0.76 13.18 -0.14
N ARG A 204 -0.68 12.89 -1.44
CA ARG A 204 0.31 13.47 -2.37
C ARG A 204 0.12 14.98 -2.56
N ASN A 205 -1.12 15.44 -2.53
CA ASN A 205 -1.48 16.86 -2.68
C ASN A 205 -1.24 17.67 -1.40
N MET A 206 -1.11 17.00 -0.25
CA MET A 206 -0.75 17.63 1.02
C MET A 206 0.76 17.95 1.03
N GLN A 207 1.07 19.24 1.22
CA GLN A 207 2.44 19.75 1.37
C GLN A 207 3.04 19.34 2.71
#